data_AF-A0A3D1ISB9-F1
#
_entry.id   AF-A0A3D1ISB9-F1
#
_cell.length_a   1.000
_cell.length_b   1.000
_cell.length_c   1.000
_cell.angle_alpha   90.00
_cell.angle_beta   90.00
_cell.angle_gamma   90.00
#
_symmetry.space_group_name_H-M   'P 1'
#
loop_
_entity.id
_entity.type
_entity.pdbx_description
1 polymer ?
#
loop_
_entity_poly.entity_id
_entity_poly.type
_entity_poly.pdbx_seq_one_letter_code
_entity_poly.pdbx_strand_id
1 'polypeptide(L)'
;WPYRNWVIRALNSDLPYDRFVKMQIAGDVLEPGSADGVIAIACLVTGPHNTTRPNNDTMRKTMRQDEIEDLVGMVGQTFLGLTLNCARCHDHKFDPISQKDYYAMAAALAGVNPGERDLRGMVNGEDAAQLNALRTEEAHWLKAIAAVEGPVRERLLKAAQKAGPKGPPPPKPSAAWNFAAGLNDAHGKLPVTLKGSAKQTNEGLVLDGGGWAITEPLPITVTEKTLEVWVKLKDLNQRGGGAITLQDNNGVVFDSIVFGEREPKRWMAGSNGFTRTKSFAGSEETEADQQAVQFAIVYQADGTITGYRNGKLYGKAYQTGFQNHAENNAHLAFGIRHGTTAG
;
A
#
# COMPACT_ATOMS: atom_id res chain seq x y z
N TRP A 1 16.98 0.78 -10.26
CA TRP A 1 17.60 1.99 -9.70
C TRP A 1 17.52 3.11 -10.72
N PRO A 2 16.44 3.92 -10.72
CA PRO A 2 16.22 4.96 -11.71
C PRO A 2 17.30 6.04 -11.74
N TYR A 3 17.69 6.56 -10.57
CA TYR A 3 18.72 7.60 -10.44
C TYR A 3 20.06 7.21 -11.04
N ARG A 4 20.62 6.05 -10.65
CA ARG A 4 21.86 5.51 -11.24
C ARG A 4 21.79 5.44 -12.76
N ASN A 5 20.69 4.91 -13.29
CA ASN A 5 20.52 4.75 -14.74
C ASN A 5 20.44 6.12 -15.43
N TRP A 6 19.77 7.10 -14.82
CA TRP A 6 19.73 8.47 -15.30
C TRP A 6 21.12 9.11 -15.34
N VAL A 7 21.91 8.97 -14.27
CA VAL A 7 23.30 9.48 -14.24
C VAL A 7 24.14 8.88 -15.36
N ILE A 8 24.06 7.56 -15.56
CA ILE A 8 24.78 6.87 -16.64
C ILE A 8 24.35 7.42 -18.00
N ARG A 9 23.03 7.58 -18.23
CA ARG A 9 22.51 8.13 -19.49
C ARG A 9 22.96 9.56 -19.72
N ALA A 10 22.87 10.43 -18.71
CA ALA A 10 23.24 11.83 -18.79
C ALA A 10 24.73 12.00 -19.15
N LEU A 11 25.60 11.19 -18.55
CA LEU A 11 27.03 11.16 -18.89
C LEU A 11 27.27 10.62 -20.31
N ASN A 12 26.61 9.52 -20.68
CA ASN A 12 26.77 8.92 -22.01
C ASN A 12 26.20 9.79 -23.15
N SER A 13 25.26 10.69 -22.85
CA SER A 13 24.69 11.63 -23.81
C SER A 13 25.38 13.00 -23.81
N ASP A 14 26.54 13.12 -23.16
CA ASP A 14 27.28 14.38 -23.03
C ASP A 14 26.41 15.55 -22.52
N LEU A 15 25.53 15.30 -21.54
CA LEU A 15 24.69 16.36 -20.98
C LEU A 15 25.59 17.47 -20.41
N PRO A 16 25.39 18.76 -20.80
CA PRO A 16 26.21 19.84 -20.30
C PRO A 16 26.24 19.86 -18.77
N TYR A 17 27.44 20.00 -18.20
CA TYR A 17 27.64 19.85 -16.75
C TYR A 17 26.77 20.82 -15.94
N ASP A 18 26.59 22.06 -16.41
CA ASP A 18 25.73 23.03 -15.73
C ASP A 18 24.27 22.56 -15.68
N ARG A 19 23.79 21.91 -16.76
CA ARG A 19 22.45 21.31 -16.80
C ARG A 19 22.39 20.07 -15.91
N PHE A 20 23.41 19.21 -15.92
CA PHE A 20 23.50 18.03 -15.07
C PHE A 20 23.40 18.38 -13.58
N VAL A 21 24.11 19.42 -13.12
CA VAL A 21 24.04 19.91 -11.75
C VAL A 21 22.66 20.51 -11.43
N LYS A 22 22.15 21.40 -12.30
CA LYS A 22 20.83 22.02 -12.11
C LYS A 22 19.70 20.99 -12.01
N MET A 23 19.73 19.94 -12.84
CA MET A 23 18.75 18.85 -12.82
C MET A 23 18.77 18.07 -11.50
N GLN A 24 19.94 17.85 -10.91
CA GLN A 24 20.04 17.12 -9.64
C GLN A 24 19.60 17.93 -8.42
N ILE A 25 19.63 19.25 -8.51
CA ILE A 25 19.19 20.15 -7.43
C ILE A 25 17.71 20.53 -7.57
N ALA A 26 17.22 20.73 -8.79
CA ALA A 26 15.90 21.31 -9.04
C ALA A 26 15.23 20.78 -10.33
N GLY A 27 15.53 19.55 -10.73
CA GLY A 27 15.03 18.94 -11.98
C GLY A 27 13.50 18.91 -12.08
N ASP A 28 12.79 18.70 -10.99
CA ASP A 28 11.31 18.72 -10.94
C ASP A 28 10.72 20.12 -11.14
N VAL A 29 11.44 21.16 -10.73
CA VAL A 29 11.07 22.57 -10.98
C VAL A 29 11.45 23.00 -12.39
N LEU A 30 12.61 22.56 -12.89
CA LEU A 30 13.14 22.93 -14.21
C LEU A 30 12.44 22.18 -15.36
N GLU A 31 11.95 20.97 -15.10
CA GLU A 31 11.21 20.15 -16.06
C GLU A 31 9.95 19.55 -15.39
N PRO A 32 8.93 20.37 -15.12
CA PRO A 32 7.73 19.90 -14.47
C PRO A 32 7.04 18.81 -15.32
N GLY A 33 6.78 17.66 -14.71
CA GLY A 33 6.16 16.49 -15.37
C GLY A 33 7.12 15.60 -16.15
N SER A 34 8.42 15.92 -16.20
CA SER A 34 9.46 15.07 -16.80
C SER A 34 9.89 13.97 -15.83
N ALA A 35 9.91 12.71 -16.30
CA ALA A 35 10.50 11.62 -15.51
C ALA A 35 11.98 11.89 -15.20
N ASP A 36 12.74 12.44 -16.15
CA ASP A 36 14.16 12.74 -15.93
C ASP A 36 14.34 13.86 -14.91
N GLY A 37 13.47 14.88 -14.90
CA GLY A 37 13.44 15.92 -13.87
C GLY A 37 13.23 15.35 -12.47
N VAL A 38 12.24 14.46 -12.30
CA VAL A 38 11.94 13.81 -11.01
C VAL A 38 13.01 12.80 -10.61
N ILE A 39 13.58 12.05 -11.55
CA ILE A 39 14.62 11.08 -11.26
C ILE A 39 15.92 11.79 -10.85
N ALA A 40 16.26 12.91 -11.47
CA ALA A 40 17.50 13.64 -11.18
C ALA A 40 17.57 14.15 -9.74
N ILE A 41 16.48 14.71 -9.22
CA ILE A 41 16.41 15.22 -7.83
C ILE A 41 16.52 14.12 -6.76
N ALA A 42 16.46 12.84 -7.15
CA ALA A 42 16.76 11.75 -6.24
C ALA A 42 18.17 11.87 -5.65
N CYS A 43 19.09 12.60 -6.29
CA CYS A 43 20.39 12.98 -5.71
C CYS A 43 20.26 13.53 -4.28
N LEU A 44 19.20 14.30 -4.00
CA LEU A 44 19.00 14.94 -2.69
C LEU A 44 18.50 13.99 -1.61
N VAL A 45 17.87 12.88 -1.98
CA VAL A 45 17.16 12.00 -1.04
C VAL A 45 17.62 10.54 -1.11
N THR A 46 18.60 10.23 -1.97
CA THR A 46 19.15 8.88 -2.11
C THR A 46 20.13 8.63 -0.97
N GLY A 47 19.73 7.79 -0.02
CA GLY A 47 20.58 7.37 1.09
C GLY A 47 19.76 6.88 2.28
N PRO A 48 20.42 6.37 3.33
CA PRO A 48 19.77 6.16 4.61
C PRO A 48 19.22 7.49 5.12
N HIS A 49 17.95 7.52 5.52
CA HIS A 49 17.37 8.66 6.22
C HIS A 49 16.75 8.20 7.53
N ASN A 50 16.63 9.12 8.48
CA ASN A 50 16.06 8.81 9.78
C ASN A 50 14.54 8.62 9.66
N THR A 51 14.03 7.43 9.96
CA THR A 51 12.59 7.11 9.96
C THR A 51 11.96 7.16 11.35
N THR A 52 12.73 7.57 12.36
CA THR A 52 12.26 7.65 13.75
C THR A 52 11.13 8.67 13.85
N ARG A 53 10.08 8.37 14.62
CA ARG A 53 8.95 9.27 14.87
C ARG A 53 9.10 9.90 16.26
N PRO A 54 9.57 11.16 16.37
CA PRO A 54 9.87 11.76 17.66
C PRO A 54 8.59 12.12 18.42
N ASN A 55 8.60 11.84 19.72
CA ASN A 55 7.43 12.02 20.60
C ASN A 55 7.19 13.47 21.04
N ASN A 56 8.13 14.39 20.79
CA ASN A 56 8.02 15.80 21.16
C ASN A 56 8.54 16.74 20.07
N ASP A 57 8.20 18.02 20.20
CA ASP A 57 8.47 19.03 19.19
C ASP A 57 9.94 19.40 19.03
N THR A 58 10.66 19.49 20.15
CA THR A 58 12.10 19.79 20.16
C THR A 58 12.87 18.73 19.37
N MET A 59 12.60 17.45 19.62
CA MET A 59 13.25 16.36 18.90
C MET A 59 12.91 16.37 17.40
N ARG A 60 11.67 16.67 17.01
CA ARG A 60 11.31 16.82 15.59
C ARG A 60 12.10 17.94 14.93
N LYS A 61 12.22 19.10 15.59
CA LYS A 61 12.97 20.24 15.08
C LYS A 61 14.47 19.96 15.00
N THR A 62 15.06 19.33 16.02
CA THR A 62 16.48 18.94 16.00
C THR A 62 16.76 17.98 14.85
N MET A 63 15.98 16.90 14.73
CA MET A 63 16.14 15.96 13.62
C MET A 63 16.02 16.63 12.26
N ARG A 64 15.06 17.55 12.10
CA ARG A 64 14.92 18.30 10.84
C ARG A 64 16.13 19.18 10.54
N GLN A 65 16.73 19.79 11.56
CA GLN A 65 17.95 20.59 11.36
C GLN A 65 19.16 19.73 11.00
N ASP A 66 19.24 18.50 11.51
CA ASP A 66 20.32 17.57 11.16
C ASP A 66 20.18 17.07 9.72
N GLU A 67 18.95 16.75 9.26
CA GLU A 67 18.70 16.42 7.85
C GLU A 67 19.07 17.57 6.90
N ILE A 68 18.77 18.81 7.29
CA ILE A 68 19.11 19.99 6.49
C ILE A 68 20.62 20.22 6.45
N GLU A 69 21.32 19.96 7.54
CA GLU A 69 22.76 20.03 7.58
C GLU A 69 23.41 19.00 6.65
N ASP A 70 22.91 17.75 6.65
CA ASP A 70 23.36 16.72 5.71
C ASP A 70 23.16 17.14 4.25
N LEU A 71 22.00 17.73 3.93
CA LEU A 71 21.71 18.25 2.58
C LEU A 71 22.65 19.39 2.19
N VAL A 72 22.86 20.37 3.08
CA VAL A 72 23.76 21.51 2.83
C VAL A 72 25.19 21.01 2.63
N GLY A 73 25.65 20.08 3.47
CA GLY A 73 26.97 19.46 3.37
C GLY A 73 27.14 18.70 2.05
N MET A 74 26.18 17.86 1.70
CA MET A 74 26.22 17.06 0.46
C MET A 74 26.23 17.94 -0.79
N VAL A 75 25.37 18.96 -0.87
CA VAL A 75 25.34 19.87 -2.04
C VAL A 75 26.64 20.68 -2.12
N GLY A 76 27.12 21.19 -0.99
CA GLY A 76 28.37 21.95 -0.92
C GLY A 76 29.58 21.12 -1.37
N GLN A 77 29.73 19.91 -0.84
CA GLN A 77 30.86 19.04 -1.15
C GLN A 77 30.81 18.50 -2.58
N THR A 78 29.62 18.09 -3.05
CA THR A 78 29.46 17.43 -4.36
C THR A 78 29.60 18.43 -5.51
N PHE A 79 28.97 19.60 -5.41
CA PHE A 79 28.86 20.51 -6.55
C PHE A 79 29.74 21.75 -6.45
N LEU A 80 30.12 22.16 -5.23
CA LEU A 80 30.99 23.32 -5.01
C LEU A 80 32.41 22.91 -4.58
N GLY A 81 32.61 21.67 -4.13
CA GLY A 81 33.88 21.23 -3.54
C GLY A 81 34.17 21.88 -2.18
N LEU A 82 33.14 22.35 -1.47
CA LEU A 82 33.27 23.12 -0.23
C LEU A 82 32.59 22.41 0.94
N THR A 83 33.22 22.45 2.12
CA THR A 83 32.65 21.95 3.37
C THR A 83 31.92 23.07 4.10
N LEU A 84 30.60 23.16 3.94
CA LEU A 84 29.82 24.26 4.49
C LEU A 84 29.42 24.07 5.96
N ASN A 85 29.61 22.87 6.53
CA ASN A 85 29.05 22.47 7.83
C ASN A 85 29.54 23.34 9.01
N CYS A 86 30.79 23.82 8.99
CA CYS A 86 31.30 24.71 10.04
C CYS A 86 30.52 26.02 10.12
N ALA A 87 29.99 26.50 8.98
CA ALA A 87 29.23 27.73 8.91
C ALA A 87 27.88 27.68 9.66
N ARG A 88 27.44 26.49 10.12
CA ARG A 88 26.23 26.31 10.93
C ARG A 88 26.27 27.13 12.23
N CYS A 89 27.42 27.14 12.91
CA CYS A 89 27.56 27.70 14.26
C CYS A 89 28.29 29.04 14.31
N HIS A 90 29.17 29.32 13.35
CA HIS A 90 29.97 30.54 13.24
C HIS A 90 30.39 30.73 11.78
N ASP A 91 30.89 31.90 11.37
CA ASP A 91 31.42 32.08 10.01
C ASP A 91 32.52 31.05 9.69
N HIS A 92 32.58 30.56 8.45
CA HIS A 92 33.52 29.52 8.08
C HIS A 92 34.97 29.95 8.36
N LYS A 93 35.77 29.03 8.92
CA LYS A 93 37.10 29.36 9.47
C LYS A 93 38.08 29.88 8.41
N PHE A 94 38.01 29.35 7.19
CA PHE A 94 39.02 29.58 6.15
C PHE A 94 38.45 30.19 4.87
N ASP A 95 37.15 29.99 4.62
CA ASP A 95 36.50 30.39 3.39
C ASP A 95 35.57 31.57 3.69
N PRO A 96 35.35 32.50 2.75
CA PRO A 96 34.48 33.66 2.94
C PRO A 96 33.00 33.28 2.87
N ILE A 97 32.58 32.34 3.72
CA ILE A 97 31.20 31.86 3.87
C ILE A 97 30.73 32.28 5.25
N SER A 98 29.79 33.23 5.29
CA SER A 98 29.21 33.63 6.56
C SER A 98 28.20 32.60 7.06
N GLN A 99 27.91 32.62 8.36
CA GLN A 99 26.80 31.88 8.94
C GLN A 99 25.47 32.24 8.26
N LYS A 100 25.32 33.50 7.83
CA LYS A 100 24.14 33.94 7.08
C LYS A 100 24.01 33.21 5.75
N ASP A 101 25.11 32.99 5.03
CA ASP A 101 25.11 32.26 3.75
C ASP A 101 24.72 30.80 3.96
N TYR A 102 25.22 30.16 5.03
CA TYR A 102 24.80 28.81 5.43
C TYR A 102 23.29 28.73 5.62
N TYR A 103 22.71 29.63 6.42
CA TYR A 103 21.27 29.60 6.68
C TYR A 103 20.43 30.00 5.47
N ALA A 104 20.96 30.82 4.55
CA ALA A 104 20.30 31.11 3.28
C ALA A 104 20.22 29.86 2.39
N MET A 105 21.30 29.08 2.30
CA MET A 105 21.30 27.81 1.58
C MET A 105 20.42 26.76 2.26
N ALA A 106 20.47 26.66 3.58
CA ALA A 106 19.59 25.80 4.36
C ALA A 106 18.11 26.14 4.11
N ALA A 107 17.76 27.43 4.05
CA ALA A 107 16.40 27.88 3.74
C ALA A 107 15.95 27.47 2.32
N ALA A 108 16.85 27.53 1.33
CA ALA A 108 16.54 27.09 -0.04
C ALA A 108 16.25 25.58 -0.13
N LEU A 109 16.93 24.77 0.70
CA LEU A 109 16.75 23.31 0.76
C LEU A 109 15.68 22.86 1.76
N ALA A 110 15.11 23.78 2.55
CA ALA A 110 14.17 23.48 3.64
C ALA A 110 12.89 22.74 3.19
N GLY A 111 12.53 22.83 1.91
CA GLY A 111 11.38 22.14 1.33
C GLY A 111 11.62 20.66 0.97
N VAL A 112 12.88 20.21 0.94
CA VAL A 112 13.23 18.84 0.51
C VAL A 112 12.85 17.84 1.58
N ASN A 113 12.03 16.85 1.23
CA ASN A 113 11.64 15.76 2.12
C ASN A 113 11.72 14.42 1.37
N PRO A 114 12.12 13.32 2.05
CA PRO A 114 11.99 11.98 1.49
C PRO A 114 10.53 11.66 1.21
N GLY A 115 10.27 11.01 0.07
CA GLY A 115 8.93 10.60 -0.30
C GLY A 115 8.92 9.77 -1.57
N GLU A 116 7.81 9.06 -1.80
CA GLU A 116 7.61 8.30 -3.02
C GLU A 116 7.05 9.18 -4.14
N ARG A 117 7.55 8.99 -5.36
CA ARG A 117 7.07 9.65 -6.57
C ARG A 117 6.68 8.60 -7.61
N ASP A 118 5.47 8.74 -8.15
CA ASP A 118 5.00 7.85 -9.20
C ASP A 118 5.51 8.31 -10.57
N LEU A 119 6.41 7.52 -11.16
CA LEU A 119 6.98 7.78 -12.48
C LEU A 119 6.12 7.24 -13.62
N ARG A 120 5.09 6.40 -13.35
CA ARG A 120 4.35 5.63 -14.37
C ARG A 120 3.60 6.50 -15.39
N GLY A 121 3.28 7.75 -15.04
CA GLY A 121 2.64 8.72 -15.91
C GLY A 121 3.59 9.73 -16.57
N MET A 122 4.88 9.70 -16.22
CA MET A 122 5.88 10.69 -16.64
C MET A 122 6.89 10.13 -17.64
N VAL A 123 6.81 8.83 -17.92
CA VAL A 123 7.61 8.15 -18.96
C VAL A 123 7.15 8.67 -20.32
N ASN A 124 8.07 9.23 -21.09
CA ASN A 124 7.83 9.80 -22.42
C ASN A 124 8.68 9.09 -23.49
N GLY A 125 8.33 9.24 -24.77
CA GLY A 125 9.12 8.72 -25.89
C GLY A 125 9.08 7.19 -26.04
N GLU A 126 10.22 6.59 -26.41
CA GLU A 126 10.34 5.14 -26.68
C GLU A 126 9.95 4.28 -25.46
N ASP A 127 10.29 4.72 -24.25
CA ASP A 127 9.94 4.01 -23.02
C ASP A 127 8.41 3.98 -22.80
N ALA A 128 7.69 5.02 -23.21
CA ALA A 128 6.22 5.07 -23.14
C ALA A 128 5.58 4.14 -24.18
N ALA A 129 6.15 4.10 -25.40
CA ALA A 129 5.72 3.19 -26.44
C ALA A 129 5.94 1.73 -26.03
N GLN A 130 7.11 1.42 -25.44
CA GLN A 130 7.43 0.10 -24.92
C GLN A 130 6.50 -0.28 -23.75
N LEU A 131 6.23 0.64 -22.81
CA LEU A 131 5.28 0.40 -21.73
C LEU A 131 3.86 0.12 -22.26
N ASN A 132 3.41 0.86 -23.27
CA ASN A 132 2.11 0.63 -23.90
C ASN A 132 2.06 -0.68 -24.69
N ALA A 133 3.15 -1.06 -25.36
CA ALA A 133 3.27 -2.36 -26.02
C ALA A 133 3.17 -3.50 -25.00
N LEU A 134 3.92 -3.42 -23.89
CA LEU A 134 3.87 -4.39 -22.80
C LEU A 134 2.47 -4.49 -22.18
N ARG A 135 1.78 -3.37 -21.97
CA ARG A 135 0.39 -3.35 -21.48
C ARG A 135 -0.58 -3.99 -22.47
N THR A 136 -0.37 -3.77 -23.76
CA THR A 136 -1.19 -4.38 -24.82
C THR A 136 -0.99 -5.90 -24.85
N GLU A 137 0.26 -6.33 -24.70
CA GLU A 137 0.62 -7.74 -24.61
C GLU A 137 0.06 -8.39 -23.34
N GLU A 138 0.17 -7.73 -22.18
CA GLU A 138 -0.45 -8.16 -20.92
C GLU A 138 -1.97 -8.35 -21.09
N ALA A 139 -2.65 -7.35 -21.66
CA ALA A 139 -4.10 -7.43 -21.91
C ALA A 139 -4.45 -8.57 -22.88
N HIS A 140 -3.61 -8.82 -23.89
CA HIS A 140 -3.77 -9.95 -24.81
C HIS A 140 -3.67 -11.29 -24.06
N TRP A 141 -2.63 -11.48 -23.26
CA TRP A 141 -2.40 -12.73 -22.52
C TRP A 141 -3.46 -12.96 -21.44
N LEU A 142 -3.88 -11.93 -20.70
CA LEU A 142 -4.99 -12.03 -19.74
C LEU A 142 -6.28 -12.50 -20.43
N LYS A 143 -6.59 -11.96 -21.62
CA LYS A 143 -7.74 -12.40 -22.42
C LYS A 143 -7.59 -13.85 -22.88
N ALA A 144 -6.39 -14.27 -23.27
CA ALA A 144 -6.12 -15.66 -23.67
C ALA A 144 -6.28 -16.63 -22.49
N ILE A 145 -5.76 -16.30 -21.31
CA ILE A 145 -5.93 -17.07 -20.07
C ILE A 145 -7.43 -17.21 -19.74
N ALA A 146 -8.17 -16.10 -19.72
CA ALA A 146 -9.60 -16.11 -19.43
C ALA A 146 -10.40 -16.99 -20.43
N ALA A 147 -10.03 -16.99 -21.71
CA ALA A 147 -10.67 -17.83 -22.73
C ALA A 147 -10.42 -19.33 -22.52
N VAL A 148 -9.26 -19.70 -21.96
CA VAL A 148 -8.93 -21.10 -21.62
C VAL A 148 -9.61 -21.52 -20.31
N GLU A 149 -9.55 -20.67 -19.28
CA GLU A 149 -10.08 -20.99 -17.95
C GLU A 149 -11.60 -20.94 -17.87
N GLY A 150 -12.25 -20.01 -18.59
CA GLY A 150 -13.69 -19.77 -18.53
C GLY A 150 -14.54 -21.03 -18.75
N PRO A 151 -14.35 -21.79 -19.84
CA PRO A 151 -15.10 -23.02 -20.09
C PRO A 151 -14.90 -24.09 -19.01
N VAL A 152 -13.68 -24.20 -18.45
CA VAL A 152 -13.37 -25.14 -17.37
C VAL A 152 -14.09 -24.71 -16.09
N ARG A 153 -14.03 -23.42 -15.74
CA ARG A 153 -14.73 -22.85 -14.58
C ARG A 153 -16.23 -23.07 -14.68
N GLU A 154 -16.84 -22.85 -15.84
CA GLU A 154 -18.28 -23.13 -16.04
C GLU A 154 -18.63 -24.61 -15.84
N ARG A 155 -17.80 -25.52 -16.36
CA ARG A 155 -18.01 -26.97 -16.18
C ARG A 155 -17.91 -27.36 -14.71
N LEU A 156 -16.93 -26.83 -13.98
CA LEU A 156 -16.77 -27.06 -12.55
C LEU A 156 -17.94 -26.51 -11.74
N LEU A 157 -18.42 -25.31 -12.05
CA LEU A 157 -19.58 -24.70 -11.39
C LEU A 157 -20.86 -25.52 -11.63
N LYS A 158 -21.13 -25.94 -12.87
CA LYS A 158 -22.28 -26.81 -13.19
C LYS A 158 -22.18 -28.17 -12.49
N ALA A 159 -20.99 -28.76 -12.43
CA ALA A 159 -20.75 -30.01 -11.73
C ALA A 159 -20.98 -29.86 -10.21
N ALA A 160 -20.51 -28.77 -9.60
CA ALA A 160 -20.71 -28.47 -8.19
C ALA A 160 -22.20 -28.26 -7.86
N GLN A 161 -22.93 -27.51 -8.69
CA GLN A 161 -24.38 -27.33 -8.55
C GLN A 161 -25.13 -28.67 -8.62
N LYS A 162 -24.76 -29.54 -9.56
CA LYS A 162 -25.38 -30.87 -9.73
C LYS A 162 -25.07 -31.81 -8.57
N ALA A 163 -23.86 -31.78 -8.03
CA ALA A 163 -23.46 -32.61 -6.89
C ALA A 163 -24.19 -32.23 -5.59
N GLY A 164 -24.72 -30.99 -5.52
CA GLY A 164 -25.35 -30.45 -4.32
C GLY A 164 -24.33 -30.15 -3.21
N PRO A 165 -24.70 -29.29 -2.24
CA PRO A 165 -23.83 -29.01 -1.09
C PRO A 165 -23.63 -30.30 -0.27
N LYS A 166 -22.36 -30.66 -0.01
CA LYS A 166 -22.02 -31.70 0.96
C LYS A 166 -21.91 -31.07 2.35
N GLY A 167 -22.72 -31.54 3.28
CA GLY A 167 -22.73 -31.07 4.67
C GLY A 167 -23.99 -30.29 5.04
N PRO A 168 -24.05 -29.73 6.26
CA PRO A 168 -25.15 -28.86 6.65
C PRO A 168 -25.22 -27.64 5.72
N PRO A 169 -26.42 -27.05 5.51
CA PRO A 169 -26.56 -25.85 4.71
C PRO A 169 -25.64 -24.75 5.26
N PRO A 170 -24.91 -24.03 4.39
CA PRO A 170 -24.03 -22.96 4.85
C PRO A 170 -24.85 -21.86 5.53
N PRO A 171 -24.24 -21.13 6.49
CA PRO A 171 -24.90 -19.97 7.08
C PRO A 171 -25.28 -18.98 5.99
N LYS A 172 -26.46 -18.36 6.12
CA LYS A 172 -26.89 -17.32 5.18
C LYS A 172 -26.09 -16.04 5.47
N PRO A 173 -25.37 -15.47 4.50
CA PRO A 173 -24.61 -14.25 4.74
C PRO A 173 -25.54 -13.05 4.92
N SER A 174 -25.24 -12.21 5.91
CA SER A 174 -25.93 -10.92 6.11
C SER A 174 -25.71 -9.97 4.94
N ALA A 175 -24.53 -10.04 4.31
CA ALA A 175 -24.18 -9.37 3.06
C ALA A 175 -23.09 -10.19 2.36
N ALA A 176 -23.07 -10.21 1.03
CA ALA A 176 -22.07 -10.91 0.24
C ALA A 176 -21.90 -10.24 -1.12
N TRP A 177 -20.66 -10.12 -1.61
CA TRP A 177 -20.39 -9.50 -2.92
C TRP A 177 -19.72 -10.50 -3.85
N ASN A 178 -20.21 -10.55 -5.08
CA ASN A 178 -19.45 -11.10 -6.20
C ASN A 178 -18.92 -9.95 -7.03
N PHE A 179 -17.71 -9.48 -6.70
CA PHE A 179 -17.12 -8.32 -7.37
C PHE A 179 -16.83 -8.53 -8.87
N ALA A 180 -16.80 -9.78 -9.34
CA ALA A 180 -16.72 -10.06 -10.78
C ALA A 180 -18.04 -9.71 -11.50
N ALA A 181 -19.18 -9.72 -10.79
CA ALA A 181 -20.50 -9.41 -11.32
C ALA A 181 -20.92 -7.95 -11.11
N GLY A 182 -20.33 -7.25 -10.13
CA GLY A 182 -20.60 -5.83 -9.90
C GLY A 182 -20.33 -5.39 -8.45
N LEU A 183 -20.79 -4.19 -8.11
CA LEU A 183 -20.57 -3.54 -6.80
C LEU A 183 -21.72 -3.69 -5.82
N ASN A 184 -22.83 -4.29 -6.24
CA ASN A 184 -23.96 -4.57 -5.36
C ASN A 184 -23.73 -5.87 -4.60
N ASP A 185 -24.19 -5.93 -3.36
CA ASP A 185 -24.25 -7.19 -2.63
C ASP A 185 -25.34 -8.10 -3.21
N ALA A 186 -25.31 -9.38 -2.86
CA ALA A 186 -26.22 -10.40 -3.33
C ALA A 186 -27.69 -10.12 -2.98
N HIS A 187 -27.96 -9.30 -1.97
CA HIS A 187 -29.31 -8.87 -1.59
C HIS A 187 -29.70 -7.51 -2.19
N GLY A 188 -28.77 -6.79 -2.84
CA GLY A 188 -28.97 -5.50 -3.49
C GLY A 188 -29.22 -4.32 -2.54
N LYS A 189 -28.86 -4.44 -1.27
CA LYS A 189 -29.13 -3.46 -0.20
C LYS A 189 -27.92 -2.68 0.27
N LEU A 190 -26.72 -3.15 -0.05
CA LEU A 190 -25.47 -2.61 0.47
C LEU A 190 -24.43 -2.46 -0.66
N PRO A 191 -24.64 -1.48 -1.56
CA PRO A 191 -23.68 -1.20 -2.62
C PRO A 191 -22.34 -0.75 -2.06
N VAL A 192 -21.28 -1.06 -2.81
CA VAL A 192 -19.91 -0.66 -2.48
C VAL A 192 -19.49 0.56 -3.30
N THR A 193 -18.94 1.56 -2.62
CA THR A 193 -18.34 2.73 -3.24
C THR A 193 -16.84 2.53 -3.38
N LEU A 194 -16.32 2.68 -4.60
CA LEU A 194 -14.88 2.65 -4.88
C LEU A 194 -14.23 4.00 -4.54
N LYS A 195 -13.01 3.94 -4.00
CA LYS A 195 -12.21 5.10 -3.60
C LYS A 195 -10.78 4.93 -4.12
N GLY A 196 -10.11 6.06 -4.38
CA GLY A 196 -8.74 6.07 -4.90
C GLY A 196 -8.63 5.37 -6.25
N SER A 197 -7.62 4.50 -6.40
CA SER A 197 -7.37 3.70 -7.62
C SER A 197 -8.14 2.38 -7.70
N ALA A 198 -9.08 2.11 -6.78
CA ALA A 198 -9.83 0.86 -6.76
C ALA A 198 -10.69 0.71 -8.01
N LYS A 199 -10.71 -0.49 -8.60
CA LYS A 199 -11.44 -0.78 -9.83
C LYS A 199 -12.18 -2.09 -9.73
N GLN A 200 -13.40 -2.10 -10.23
CA GLN A 200 -14.14 -3.33 -10.47
C GLN A 200 -13.82 -3.85 -11.88
N THR A 201 -13.58 -5.14 -12.00
CA THR A 201 -13.28 -5.84 -13.26
C THR A 201 -14.01 -7.17 -13.30
N ASN A 202 -14.00 -7.85 -14.46
CA ASN A 202 -14.58 -9.19 -14.59
C ASN A 202 -13.84 -10.27 -13.78
N GLU A 203 -12.66 -9.95 -13.23
CA GLU A 203 -11.91 -10.85 -12.32
C GLU A 203 -12.25 -10.59 -10.85
N GLY A 204 -12.85 -9.44 -10.54
CA GLY A 204 -13.16 -9.03 -9.17
C GLY A 204 -12.82 -7.56 -8.89
N LEU A 205 -12.71 -7.25 -7.60
CA LEU A 205 -12.29 -5.95 -7.10
C LEU A 205 -10.75 -5.90 -7.06
N VAL A 206 -10.16 -5.01 -7.87
CA VAL A 206 -8.71 -4.80 -7.96
C VAL A 206 -8.30 -3.66 -7.03
N LEU A 207 -7.36 -3.96 -6.14
CA LEU A 207 -6.86 -3.10 -5.08
C LEU A 207 -5.33 -3.07 -5.17
N ASP A 208 -4.76 -1.94 -5.59
CA ASP A 208 -3.33 -1.80 -5.89
C ASP A 208 -2.52 -1.12 -4.77
N GLY A 209 -3.13 -0.94 -3.60
CA GLY A 209 -2.58 -0.20 -2.46
C GLY A 209 -2.88 1.30 -2.47
N GLY A 210 -3.27 1.89 -3.62
CA GLY A 210 -3.72 3.29 -3.71
C GLY A 210 -5.23 3.47 -3.64
N GLY A 211 -5.98 2.37 -3.59
CA GLY A 211 -7.43 2.35 -3.71
C GLY A 211 -8.07 1.35 -2.77
N TRP A 212 -9.30 1.66 -2.35
CA TRP A 212 -10.10 0.83 -1.45
C TRP A 212 -11.57 0.94 -1.78
N ALA A 213 -12.38 0.11 -1.15
CA ALA A 213 -13.82 0.15 -1.33
C ALA A 213 -14.54 0.09 0.02
N ILE A 214 -15.66 0.79 0.15
CA ILE A 214 -16.43 0.85 1.39
C ILE A 214 -17.93 0.69 1.14
N THR A 215 -18.65 0.16 2.11
CA THR A 215 -20.11 0.15 2.13
C THR A 215 -20.65 1.39 2.85
N GLU A 216 -21.94 1.65 2.69
CA GLU A 216 -22.70 2.42 3.69
C GLU A 216 -22.72 1.69 5.05
N PRO A 217 -23.10 2.38 6.15
CA PRO A 217 -23.28 1.74 7.44
C PRO A 217 -24.24 0.55 7.39
N LEU A 218 -23.92 -0.49 8.15
CA LEU A 218 -24.69 -1.73 8.21
C LEU A 218 -26.01 -1.50 8.95
N PRO A 219 -27.17 -1.85 8.34
CA PRO A 219 -28.49 -1.70 8.97
C PRO A 219 -28.80 -2.86 9.93
N ILE A 220 -27.77 -3.41 10.58
CA ILE A 220 -27.89 -4.51 11.54
C ILE A 220 -26.90 -4.31 12.69
N THR A 221 -27.27 -4.80 13.88
CA THR A 221 -26.31 -5.00 14.96
C THR A 221 -25.45 -6.21 14.65
N VAL A 222 -24.13 -6.05 14.75
CA VAL A 222 -23.16 -7.13 14.52
C VAL A 222 -22.54 -7.53 15.86
N THR A 223 -22.87 -8.75 16.30
CA THR A 223 -22.27 -9.42 17.45
C THR A 223 -21.33 -10.53 16.96
N GLU A 224 -21.73 -11.80 17.09
CA GLU A 224 -21.01 -12.93 16.53
C GLU A 224 -21.01 -12.82 15.02
N LYS A 225 -19.86 -13.06 14.42
CA LYS A 225 -19.67 -12.80 13.00
C LYS A 225 -18.67 -13.77 12.40
N THR A 226 -18.85 -13.99 11.10
CA THR A 226 -17.82 -14.60 10.27
C THR A 226 -17.49 -13.61 9.17
N LEU A 227 -16.21 -13.24 9.07
CA LEU A 227 -15.69 -12.54 7.90
C LEU A 227 -15.10 -13.59 6.96
N GLU A 228 -15.36 -13.48 5.67
CA GLU A 228 -14.89 -14.44 4.66
C GLU A 228 -14.54 -13.72 3.37
N VAL A 229 -13.41 -14.11 2.76
CA VAL A 229 -12.92 -13.56 1.49
C VAL A 229 -12.30 -14.64 0.62
N TRP A 230 -12.43 -14.47 -0.69
CA TRP A 230 -11.55 -15.06 -1.69
C TRP A 230 -10.64 -13.96 -2.19
N VAL A 231 -9.33 -14.13 -1.99
CA VAL A 231 -8.35 -13.08 -2.26
C VAL A 231 -7.14 -13.66 -2.97
N LYS A 232 -6.71 -12.95 -4.02
CA LYS A 232 -5.49 -13.22 -4.75
C LYS A 232 -4.49 -12.12 -4.37
N LEU A 233 -3.37 -12.52 -3.77
CA LEU A 233 -2.35 -11.57 -3.32
C LEU A 233 -1.51 -11.14 -4.52
N LYS A 234 -1.12 -9.87 -4.61
CA LYS A 234 -0.15 -9.41 -5.62
C LYS A 234 1.22 -10.08 -5.43
N ASP A 235 1.69 -10.12 -4.20
CA ASP A 235 2.96 -10.75 -3.81
C ASP A 235 2.96 -11.13 -2.32
N LEU A 236 4.00 -11.85 -1.87
CA LEU A 236 4.13 -12.31 -0.48
C LEU A 236 4.77 -11.28 0.48
N ASN A 237 5.21 -10.14 -0.04
CA ASN A 237 5.89 -9.08 0.73
C ASN A 237 4.93 -7.99 1.21
N GLN A 238 3.67 -8.02 0.75
CA GLN A 238 2.59 -7.18 1.26
C GLN A 238 2.49 -7.25 2.79
N ARG A 239 2.28 -6.10 3.43
CA ARG A 239 2.14 -5.99 4.88
C ARG A 239 0.99 -5.08 5.25
N GLY A 240 0.19 -5.51 6.21
CA GLY A 240 -0.73 -4.64 6.92
C GLY A 240 -1.99 -4.23 6.16
N GLY A 241 -2.20 -4.71 4.92
CA GLY A 241 -3.46 -4.53 4.19
C GLY A 241 -4.58 -5.42 4.75
N GLY A 242 -5.80 -4.89 4.77
CA GLY A 242 -7.03 -5.62 5.15
C GLY A 242 -7.79 -6.10 3.91
N ALA A 243 -8.01 -7.41 3.80
CA ALA A 243 -8.78 -7.99 2.70
C ALA A 243 -10.28 -7.67 2.85
N ILE A 244 -10.80 -7.81 4.07
CA ILE A 244 -12.10 -7.30 4.50
C ILE A 244 -11.97 -6.82 5.94
N THR A 245 -12.57 -5.67 6.22
CA THR A 245 -12.51 -5.01 7.52
C THR A 245 -13.91 -4.59 7.91
N LEU A 246 -14.38 -5.06 9.07
CA LEU A 246 -15.53 -4.47 9.76
C LEU A 246 -14.99 -3.41 10.71
N GLN A 247 -15.40 -2.17 10.52
CA GLN A 247 -14.92 -1.04 11.33
C GLN A 247 -16.05 -0.13 11.76
N ASP A 248 -15.87 0.54 12.89
CA ASP A 248 -16.73 1.66 13.27
C ASP A 248 -16.67 2.79 12.23
N ASN A 249 -17.63 3.71 12.27
CA ASN A 249 -17.71 4.81 11.31
C ASN A 249 -16.50 5.78 11.35
N ASN A 250 -15.69 5.73 12.42
CA ASN A 250 -14.47 6.52 12.55
C ASN A 250 -13.22 5.74 12.09
N GLY A 251 -13.35 4.45 11.77
CA GLY A 251 -12.24 3.55 11.46
C GLY A 251 -11.27 3.34 12.62
N VAL A 252 -11.71 3.50 13.87
CA VAL A 252 -10.85 3.37 15.06
C VAL A 252 -10.91 1.95 15.59
N VAL A 253 -12.11 1.44 15.88
CA VAL A 253 -12.34 0.09 16.36
C VAL A 253 -12.73 -0.79 15.17
N PHE A 254 -11.99 -1.88 14.98
CA PHE A 254 -12.19 -2.76 13.83
C PHE A 254 -11.81 -4.22 14.12
N ASP A 255 -12.38 -5.12 13.32
CA ASP A 255 -11.95 -6.50 13.15
C ASP A 255 -11.71 -6.75 11.64
N SER A 256 -10.56 -7.30 11.28
CA SER A 256 -10.15 -7.43 9.88
C SER A 256 -9.47 -8.77 9.59
N ILE A 257 -9.63 -9.26 8.36
CA ILE A 257 -8.74 -10.29 7.80
C ILE A 257 -7.54 -9.58 7.21
N VAL A 258 -6.39 -9.68 7.87
CA VAL A 258 -5.15 -9.01 7.45
C VAL A 258 -4.08 -10.01 7.03
N PHE A 259 -3.20 -9.59 6.12
CA PHE A 259 -2.06 -10.38 5.66
C PHE A 259 -0.74 -9.69 6.02
N GLY A 260 0.23 -10.46 6.53
CA GLY A 260 1.60 -10.00 6.73
C GLY A 260 1.75 -8.90 7.81
N GLU A 261 0.75 -8.75 8.69
CA GLU A 261 0.68 -7.63 9.66
C GLU A 261 1.77 -7.73 10.73
N ARG A 262 1.66 -8.70 11.66
CA ARG A 262 2.69 -8.96 12.69
C ARG A 262 3.59 -10.13 12.32
N GLU A 263 3.04 -11.08 11.59
CA GLU A 263 3.76 -12.25 11.08
C GLU A 263 3.83 -12.17 9.56
N PRO A 264 5.03 -12.01 8.97
CA PRO A 264 5.18 -12.00 7.52
C PRO A 264 4.56 -13.25 6.89
N LYS A 265 3.97 -13.10 5.70
CA LYS A 265 3.39 -14.20 4.91
C LYS A 265 2.24 -14.97 5.57
N ARG A 266 1.66 -14.47 6.66
CA ARG A 266 0.57 -15.15 7.38
C ARG A 266 -0.67 -14.28 7.47
N TRP A 267 -1.82 -14.95 7.44
CA TRP A 267 -3.12 -14.35 7.75
C TRP A 267 -3.33 -14.21 9.25
N MET A 268 -4.00 -13.15 9.66
CA MET A 268 -4.29 -12.85 11.07
C MET A 268 -5.66 -12.19 11.23
N ALA A 269 -6.21 -12.22 12.44
CA ALA A 269 -7.33 -11.35 12.82
C ALA A 269 -6.77 -10.00 13.28
N GLY A 270 -6.82 -9.00 12.40
CA GLY A 270 -6.39 -7.63 12.69
C GLY A 270 -7.38 -6.92 13.61
N SER A 271 -6.86 -6.08 14.50
CA SER A 271 -7.66 -5.30 15.44
C SER A 271 -6.95 -4.01 15.85
N ASN A 272 -7.73 -3.05 16.35
CA ASN A 272 -7.22 -1.78 16.86
C ASN A 272 -6.17 -2.00 17.97
N GLY A 273 -5.00 -1.39 17.80
CA GLY A 273 -3.87 -1.53 18.73
C GLY A 273 -3.39 -2.96 18.95
N PHE A 274 -3.74 -3.90 18.07
CA PHE A 274 -3.49 -5.34 18.23
C PHE A 274 -4.13 -5.97 19.48
N THR A 275 -5.13 -5.30 20.08
CA THR A 275 -5.74 -5.70 21.35
C THR A 275 -6.38 -7.10 21.31
N ARG A 276 -6.89 -7.51 20.13
CA ARG A 276 -7.45 -8.85 19.88
C ARG A 276 -6.63 -9.67 18.86
N THR A 277 -5.47 -9.15 18.43
CA THR A 277 -4.64 -9.79 17.42
C THR A 277 -3.60 -10.70 18.07
N LYS A 278 -3.80 -12.02 17.93
CA LYS A 278 -2.82 -13.05 18.31
C LYS A 278 -2.45 -13.89 17.10
N SER A 279 -1.34 -14.60 17.20
CA SER A 279 -0.94 -15.56 16.17
C SER A 279 -1.91 -16.74 16.18
N PHE A 280 -2.38 -17.14 15.00
CA PHE A 280 -3.00 -18.44 14.82
C PHE A 280 -1.97 -19.59 14.81
N ALA A 281 -0.66 -19.29 14.68
CA ALA A 281 0.38 -20.28 14.34
C ALA A 281 0.04 -21.10 13.08
N GLY A 282 -0.59 -20.44 12.09
CA GLY A 282 -0.92 -21.03 10.80
C GLY A 282 0.26 -21.06 9.83
N SER A 283 0.07 -21.76 8.70
CA SER A 283 1.06 -21.91 7.63
C SER A 283 1.32 -20.60 6.90
N GLU A 284 2.53 -20.42 6.38
CA GLU A 284 2.84 -19.28 5.48
C GLU A 284 2.22 -19.46 4.09
N GLU A 285 1.90 -18.34 3.45
CA GLU A 285 1.52 -18.30 2.04
C GLU A 285 2.75 -18.42 1.13
N THR A 286 2.59 -19.19 0.04
CA THR A 286 3.65 -19.47 -0.95
C THR A 286 3.29 -19.05 -2.37
N GLU A 287 2.00 -18.97 -2.70
CA GLU A 287 1.54 -18.86 -4.09
C GLU A 287 1.22 -17.42 -4.53
N ALA A 288 0.90 -16.52 -3.61
CA ALA A 288 0.47 -15.14 -3.88
C ALA A 288 -0.54 -14.98 -5.04
N ASP A 289 -0.05 -14.60 -6.24
CA ASP A 289 -0.81 -14.32 -7.45
C ASP A 289 -0.94 -15.55 -8.36
N GLN A 290 -0.44 -16.70 -7.94
CA GLN A 290 -0.64 -17.96 -8.65
C GLN A 290 -1.95 -18.62 -8.23
N GLN A 291 -2.45 -18.35 -7.03
CA GLN A 291 -3.66 -18.98 -6.51
C GLN A 291 -4.44 -18.07 -5.55
N ALA A 292 -5.75 -17.97 -5.77
CA ALA A 292 -6.65 -17.33 -4.81
C ALA A 292 -6.78 -18.18 -3.54
N VAL A 293 -6.74 -17.52 -2.39
CA VAL A 293 -6.93 -18.12 -1.07
C VAL A 293 -8.34 -17.77 -0.59
N GLN A 294 -9.10 -18.78 -0.16
CA GLN A 294 -10.27 -18.55 0.68
C GLN A 294 -9.80 -18.44 2.12
N PHE A 295 -10.11 -17.34 2.78
CA PHE A 295 -9.84 -17.18 4.21
C PHE A 295 -11.11 -16.73 4.94
N ALA A 296 -11.40 -17.37 6.07
CA ALA A 296 -12.52 -17.03 6.93
C ALA A 296 -12.07 -16.90 8.39
N ILE A 297 -12.64 -15.95 9.13
CA ILE A 297 -12.42 -15.80 10.57
C ILE A 297 -13.77 -15.77 11.26
N VAL A 298 -13.95 -16.67 12.22
CA VAL A 298 -15.15 -16.77 13.07
C VAL A 298 -14.87 -16.12 14.41
N TYR A 299 -15.74 -15.20 14.82
CA TYR A 299 -15.70 -14.48 16.09
C TYR A 299 -16.91 -14.90 16.94
N GLN A 300 -16.66 -15.57 18.06
CA GLN A 300 -17.70 -16.10 18.95
C GLN A 300 -17.93 -15.17 20.15
N ALA A 301 -19.12 -15.26 20.76
CA ALA A 301 -19.53 -14.39 21.87
C ALA A 301 -18.62 -14.46 23.11
N ASP A 302 -17.95 -15.59 23.32
CA ASP A 302 -16.97 -15.79 24.40
C ASP A 302 -15.60 -15.16 24.10
N GLY A 303 -15.45 -14.49 22.95
CA GLY A 303 -14.20 -13.90 22.49
C GLY A 303 -13.26 -14.89 21.80
N THR A 304 -13.71 -16.11 21.51
CA THR A 304 -12.95 -17.08 20.72
C THR A 304 -12.90 -16.65 19.25
N ILE A 305 -11.68 -16.63 18.69
CA ILE A 305 -11.39 -16.29 17.30
C ILE A 305 -10.76 -17.52 16.64
N THR A 306 -11.37 -17.97 15.54
CA THR A 306 -10.91 -19.14 14.78
C THR A 306 -10.72 -18.79 13.31
N GLY A 307 -9.52 -19.03 12.78
CA GLY A 307 -9.21 -18.86 11.35
C GLY A 307 -9.36 -20.15 10.56
N TYR A 308 -9.82 -20.04 9.31
CA TYR A 308 -9.90 -21.13 8.35
C TYR A 308 -9.29 -20.71 7.02
N ARG A 309 -8.47 -21.59 6.42
CA ARG A 309 -7.87 -21.43 5.10
C ARG A 309 -8.34 -22.56 4.20
N ASN A 310 -8.98 -22.23 3.08
CA ASN A 310 -9.52 -23.19 2.11
C ASN A 310 -10.37 -24.29 2.79
N GLY A 311 -11.27 -23.86 3.69
CA GLY A 311 -12.17 -24.73 4.45
C GLY A 311 -11.53 -25.57 5.56
N LYS A 312 -10.22 -25.44 5.82
CA LYS A 312 -9.51 -26.16 6.89
C LYS A 312 -9.11 -25.21 8.02
N LEU A 313 -9.08 -25.70 9.25
CA LEU A 313 -8.60 -24.93 10.40
C LEU A 313 -7.19 -24.40 10.12
N TYR A 314 -7.01 -23.10 10.31
CA TYR A 314 -5.74 -22.42 10.12
C TYR A 314 -5.03 -22.26 11.47
N GLY A 315 -4.13 -23.19 11.77
CA GLY A 315 -3.41 -23.20 13.04
C GLY A 315 -4.31 -23.51 14.24
N LYS A 316 -4.31 -22.65 15.25
CA LYS A 316 -5.06 -22.81 16.52
C LYS A 316 -5.95 -21.61 16.79
N ALA A 317 -7.18 -21.87 17.23
CA ALA A 317 -8.05 -20.85 17.77
C ALA A 317 -7.46 -20.25 19.06
N TYR A 318 -7.84 -19.02 19.36
CA TYR A 318 -7.44 -18.34 20.59
C TYR A 318 -8.58 -17.47 21.13
N GLN A 319 -8.51 -17.13 22.41
CA GLN A 319 -9.52 -16.33 23.09
C GLN A 319 -8.99 -14.94 23.48
N THR A 320 -9.81 -13.91 23.29
CA THR A 320 -9.56 -12.51 23.63
C THR A 320 -10.83 -11.86 24.21
N GLY A 321 -10.89 -10.53 24.23
CA GLY A 321 -12.17 -9.82 24.35
C GLY A 321 -13.01 -9.92 23.08
N PHE A 322 -14.24 -9.44 23.16
CA PHE A 322 -15.24 -9.46 22.08
C PHE A 322 -15.66 -8.04 21.70
N GLN A 323 -15.91 -7.79 20.41
CA GLN A 323 -16.26 -6.47 19.89
C GLN A 323 -17.62 -6.50 19.21
N ASN A 324 -18.54 -5.69 19.74
CA ASN A 324 -19.87 -5.46 19.19
C ASN A 324 -19.90 -4.19 18.35
N HIS A 325 -20.71 -4.20 17.31
CA HIS A 325 -21.05 -2.99 16.55
C HIS A 325 -22.57 -2.83 16.54
N ALA A 326 -23.06 -1.72 17.08
CA ALA A 326 -24.48 -1.38 17.00
C ALA A 326 -24.89 -1.13 15.54
N GLU A 327 -26.18 -1.31 15.28
CA GLU A 327 -26.79 -0.93 14.00
C GLU A 327 -26.41 0.49 13.58
N ASN A 328 -26.10 0.66 12.29
CA ASN A 328 -25.64 1.90 11.65
C ASN A 328 -24.35 2.52 12.22
N ASN A 329 -23.63 1.83 13.12
CA ASN A 329 -22.39 2.32 13.72
C ASN A 329 -21.13 1.61 13.20
N ALA A 330 -21.27 0.79 12.16
CA ALA A 330 -20.15 0.15 11.49
C ALA A 330 -20.42 -0.02 10.00
N HIS A 331 -19.35 -0.10 9.23
CA HIS A 331 -19.39 -0.38 7.80
C HIS A 331 -18.28 -1.38 7.43
N LEU A 332 -18.37 -1.93 6.24
CA LEU A 332 -17.34 -2.80 5.70
C LEU A 332 -16.40 -2.00 4.79
N ALA A 333 -15.12 -2.34 4.85
CA ALA A 333 -14.09 -1.84 3.97
C ALA A 333 -13.28 -2.98 3.37
N PHE A 334 -12.81 -2.78 2.14
CA PHE A 334 -12.03 -3.72 1.36
C PHE A 334 -10.75 -3.04 0.87
N GLY A 335 -9.60 -3.68 1.05
CA GLY A 335 -8.31 -3.16 0.62
C GLY A 335 -7.63 -2.18 1.60
N ILE A 336 -8.23 -1.95 2.76
CA ILE A 336 -7.64 -1.15 3.84
C ILE A 336 -7.71 -1.89 5.16
N ARG A 337 -6.69 -1.67 6.00
CA ARG A 337 -6.65 -2.21 7.35
C ARG A 337 -7.77 -1.65 8.22
N HIS A 338 -7.94 -0.33 8.21
CA HIS A 338 -8.99 0.45 8.85
C HIS A 338 -8.86 1.92 8.42
N GLY A 339 -9.83 2.77 8.77
CA GLY A 339 -9.87 4.18 8.45
C GLY A 339 -10.65 4.51 7.17
N THR A 340 -10.46 5.74 6.70
CA THR A 340 -11.11 6.29 5.50
C THR A 340 -10.11 6.76 4.45
N THR A 341 -8.83 6.40 4.60
CA THR A 341 -7.74 6.69 3.65
C THR A 341 -6.97 5.41 3.36
N ALA A 342 -6.44 5.27 2.14
CA ALA A 342 -5.49 4.21 1.82
C ALA A 342 -4.28 4.30 2.75
N GLY A 343 -3.86 3.16 3.31
CA GLY A 343 -2.76 3.07 4.27
C GLY A 343 -1.71 2.08 3.83
#